data_AF-A0A6B3F8G5-F1
#
_entry.id   AF-A0A6B3F8G5-F1
#
_cell.length_a   1.000
_cell.length_b   1.000
_cell.length_c   1.000
_cell.angle_alpha   90.00
_cell.angle_beta   90.00
_cell.angle_gamma   90.00
#
_symmetry.space_group_name_H-M   'P 1'
#
loop_
_entity.id
_entity.type
_entity.pdbx_description
1 polymer ?
#
loop_
_entity_poly.entity_id
_entity_poly.type
_entity_poly.pdbx_seq_one_letter_code
_entity_poly.pdbx_strand_id
1 'polypeptide(L)' 'EGWMHNRGRLLAASFLTKTLYLDWRLGAAHFLDLLVDGDLANNQMNWQWVAGTGTDTRPGRVLNPLTQARKYDPEGDYV' A
#
# COMPACT_ATOMS: atom_id res chain seq x y z
N GLU A 1 8.90 14.33 -3.41
CA GLU A 1 7.94 14.52 -4.52
C GLU A 1 6.47 14.36 -4.10
N GLY A 2 6.14 13.99 -2.86
CA GLY A 2 4.75 14.00 -2.36
C GLY A 2 3.78 13.10 -3.14
N TRP A 3 4.29 12.17 -3.95
CA TRP A 3 3.46 11.30 -4.77
C TRP A 3 4.09 9.91 -4.77
N MET A 4 3.26 8.89 -4.91
CA MET A 4 3.71 7.50 -5.00
C MET A 4 2.87 6.77 -6.03
N HIS A 5 3.51 6.03 -6.94
CA HIS A 5 2.79 5.22 -7.90
C HIS A 5 1.86 4.21 -7.19
N ASN A 6 0.65 4.00 -7.72
CA ASN A 6 -0.37 3.18 -7.07
C ASN A 6 0.12 1.77 -6.70
N ARG A 7 0.97 1.17 -7.53
CA ARG A 7 1.57 -0.15 -7.24
C ARG A 7 2.47 -0.10 -5.98
N GLY A 8 3.27 0.96 -5.84
CA GLY A 8 4.10 1.21 -4.66
C GLY A 8 3.25 1.38 -3.41
N ARG A 9 2.13 2.13 -3.50
CA ARG A 9 1.18 2.32 -2.39
C ARG A 9 0.64 0.98 -1.88
N LEU A 10 0.19 0.11 -2.78
CA LEU A 10 -0.30 -1.23 -2.43
C LEU A 10 0.78 -2.10 -1.79
N LEU A 11 2.00 -2.05 -2.31
CA LEU A 11 3.11 -2.85 -1.78
C LEU A 11 3.51 -2.38 -0.38
N ALA A 12 3.64 -1.08 -0.17
CA ALA A 12 3.94 -0.47 1.13
C ALA A 12 2.86 -0.81 2.17
N ALA A 13 1.59 -0.68 1.79
CA ALA A 13 0.47 -1.03 2.67
C ALA A 13 0.45 -2.53 3.02
N SER A 14 0.73 -3.41 2.05
CA SER A 14 0.79 -4.86 2.30
C SER A 14 1.96 -5.20 3.20
N PHE A 15 3.12 -4.57 3.01
CA PHE A 15 4.29 -4.79 3.85
C PHE A 15 4.01 -4.35 5.30
N LEU A 16 3.46 -3.16 5.50
CA LEU A 16 3.09 -2.65 6.82
C LEU A 16 2.12 -3.60 7.56
N THR A 17 1.06 -4.02 6.88
CA THR A 17 -0.05 -4.74 7.52
C THR A 17 0.13 -6.26 7.57
N LYS A 18 0.81 -6.84 6.58
CA LYS A 18 0.93 -8.31 6.43
C LYS A 18 2.32 -8.85 6.71
N THR A 19 3.35 -8.00 6.73
CA THR A 19 4.72 -8.41 7.05
C THR A 19 5.15 -7.86 8.41
N LEU A 20 4.90 -6.58 8.67
CA LEU A 20 5.23 -5.95 9.95
C LEU A 20 4.12 -6.11 11.01
N TYR A 21 2.92 -6.54 10.59
CA TYR A 21 1.74 -6.68 11.46
C TYR A 21 1.38 -5.40 12.24
N LEU A 22 1.63 -4.24 11.63
CA LEU A 22 1.28 -2.95 12.21
C LEU A 22 -0.14 -2.53 11.82
N ASP A 23 -0.73 -1.70 12.67
CA ASP A 23 -2.05 -1.13 12.42
C ASP A 23 -2.03 -0.27 11.14
N TRP A 24 -2.92 -0.60 10.21
CA TRP A 24 -3.04 0.07 8.93
C TRP A 24 -3.32 1.57 9.07
N ARG A 25 -3.96 1.99 10.17
CA ARG A 25 -4.29 3.41 10.44
C ARG A 25 -3.05 4.29 10.55
N LEU A 26 -1.92 3.73 11.00
CA LEU A 26 -0.64 4.43 11.06
C LEU A 26 -0.15 4.80 9.65
N GLY A 27 -0.22 3.85 8.72
CA GLY A 27 0.14 4.08 7.33
C GLY A 27 -0.83 5.02 6.62
N ALA A 28 -2.14 4.90 6.92
CA ALA A 28 -3.15 5.80 6.37
C ALA A 28 -2.95 7.25 6.79
N ALA A 29 -2.63 7.51 8.05
CA ALA A 29 -2.29 8.85 8.54
C ALA A 29 -1.02 9.38 7.85
N HIS A 30 0.03 8.57 7.79
CA HIS A 30 1.29 8.95 7.15
C HIS A 30 1.12 9.30 5.66
N PHE A 31 0.28 8.55 4.94
CA PHE A 31 -0.01 8.83 3.54
C PHE A 31 -0.80 10.12 3.35
N LEU A 32 -1.76 10.43 4.23
CA LEU A 32 -2.49 11.70 4.18
C LEU A 32 -1.60 12.91 4.47
N ASP A 33 -0.62 12.76 5.36
CA ASP A 33 0.29 13.85 5.72
C ASP A 33 1.30 14.19 4.62
N LEU A 34 1.68 13.20 3.79
CA LEU A 34 2.79 13.34 2.83
C LEU A 34 2.38 13.35 1.37
N LEU A 35 1.22 12.78 1.02
CA LEU A 35 0.79 12.69 -0.37
C LEU A 35 0.03 13.94 -0.81
N VAL A 36 0.52 14.58 -1.86
CA VAL A 36 -0.10 15.75 -2.51
C VAL A 36 -1.47 15.42 -3.09
N ASP A 37 -1.71 14.15 -3.44
CA ASP A 37 -2.98 13.62 -3.93
C ASP A 37 -3.75 12.84 -2.83
N GLY A 38 -3.49 13.15 -1.57
CA GLY A 38 -4.14 12.55 -0.41
C GLY A 38 -5.64 12.87 -0.33
N ASP A 39 -6.47 12.01 -0.93
CA ASP A 39 -7.92 12.01 -0.71
C ASP A 39 -8.29 11.07 0.45
N LEU A 40 -9.09 11.57 1.40
CA LEU A 40 -9.47 10.83 2.59
C LEU A 40 -10.19 9.51 2.25
N ALA A 41 -11.19 9.56 1.36
CA ALA A 41 -12.00 8.39 1.07
C ALA A 41 -11.17 7.31 0.36
N ASN A 42 -10.44 7.70 -0.69
CA ASN A 42 -9.60 6.83 -1.49
C ASN A 42 -8.46 6.22 -0.64
N ASN A 43 -7.79 7.02 0.17
CA ASN A 43 -6.71 6.54 1.04
C ASN A 43 -7.25 5.52 2.05
N GLN A 44 -8.31 5.85 2.80
CA GLN A 44 -8.85 4.97 3.84
C GLN A 44 -9.36 3.65 3.26
N MET A 45 -10.07 3.69 2.12
CA MET A 45 -10.57 2.47 1.48
C MET A 45 -9.45 1.57 0.95
N ASN A 46 -8.40 2.15 0.35
CA ASN A 46 -7.26 1.36 -0.10
C ASN A 46 -6.52 0.69 1.06
N TRP A 47 -6.30 1.41 2.16
CA TRP A 47 -5.67 0.85 3.34
C TRP A 47 -6.50 -0.28 3.97
N GLN A 48 -7.81 -0.08 4.12
CA GLN A 48 -8.72 -1.13 4.60
C GLN A 48 -8.76 -2.34 3.68
N TRP A 49 -8.72 -2.12 2.36
CA TRP A 49 -8.75 -3.19 1.37
C TRP A 49 -7.50 -4.08 1.46
N VAL A 50 -6.32 -3.45 1.62
CA VAL A 50 -5.05 -4.18 1.80
C VAL A 50 -4.96 -4.85 3.18
N ALA A 51 -5.43 -4.18 4.23
CA ALA A 51 -5.46 -4.73 5.59
C ALA A 51 -6.46 -5.89 5.72
N GLY A 52 -7.45 -5.97 4.85
CA GLY A 52 -8.48 -7.00 4.90
C GLY A 52 -9.63 -6.70 5.86
N THR A 53 -9.86 -5.42 6.19
CA THR A 53 -10.83 -4.98 7.21
C THR A 53 -12.03 -4.20 6.67
N GLY A 54 -12.02 -3.82 5.39
CA GLY A 54 -13.10 -3.08 4.71
C GLY A 54 -13.93 -3.91 3.72
N THR A 55 -14.65 -3.21 2.85
CA THR A 55 -15.51 -3.75 1.79
C THR A 55 -14.71 -4.42 0.67
N ASP A 56 -15.25 -5.51 0.09
CA ASP A 56 -14.63 -6.30 -1.00
C ASP A 56 -13.15 -6.65 -0.76
N THR A 57 -12.82 -6.92 0.50
CA THR A 57 -11.45 -7.25 0.90
C THR A 57 -11.05 -8.64 0.44
N ARG A 58 -9.73 -8.82 0.29
CA ARG A 58 -9.12 -10.14 0.11
C ARG A 58 -8.20 -10.43 1.29
N PRO A 59 -8.72 -10.88 2.45
CA PRO A 59 -7.98 -10.91 3.72
C PRO A 59 -6.67 -11.70 3.68
N GLY A 60 -6.63 -12.79 2.91
CA GLY A 60 -5.46 -13.65 2.72
C GLY A 60 -4.48 -13.18 1.64
N ARG A 61 -4.71 -12.02 1.01
CA ARG A 61 -3.84 -11.54 -0.06
C ARG A 61 -2.63 -10.82 0.53
N VAL A 62 -1.46 -11.42 0.35
CA VAL A 62 -0.16 -10.85 0.70
C VAL A 62 0.61 -10.53 -0.58
N LEU A 63 1.12 -9.31 -0.70
CA LEU A 63 1.99 -8.93 -1.81
C LEU A 63 3.44 -9.20 -1.44
N ASN A 64 4.06 -10.17 -2.11
CA ASN A 64 5.49 -10.44 -1.98
C ASN A 64 6.30 -9.36 -2.74
N PRO A 65 7.16 -8.57 -2.06
CA PRO A 65 7.94 -7.50 -2.70
C PRO A 65 8.82 -7.99 -3.86
N LEU A 66 9.48 -9.14 -3.72
CA LEU A 66 10.35 -9.69 -4.76
C LEU A 66 9.56 -10.08 -6.01
N THR A 67 8.38 -10.66 -5.83
CA THR A 67 7.49 -10.99 -6.96
C THR A 67 6.92 -9.74 -7.61
N GLN A 68 6.64 -8.68 -6.84
CA GLN A 68 6.19 -7.40 -7.43
C GLN A 68 7.33 -6.72 -8.19
N ALA A 69 8.55 -6.68 -7.66
CA ALA A 69 9.72 -6.10 -8.32
C ALA A 69 9.97 -6.80 -9.67
N ARG A 70 10.14 -8.12 -9.68
CA ARG A 70 10.36 -8.88 -10.94
C ARG A 70 9.26 -8.68 -11.99
N LYS A 71 8.04 -8.35 -11.57
CA LYS A 71 6.89 -8.20 -12.48
C LYS A 71 6.71 -6.77 -12.99
N TYR A 72 6.97 -5.77 -12.15
CA TYR A 72 6.63 -4.37 -12.44
C TYR A 72 7.87 -3.45 -12.54
N ASP A 73 9.04 -3.97 -12.18
CA ASP A 73 10.33 -3.29 -12.23
C ASP A 73 11.46 -4.32 -12.48
N PRO A 74 11.47 -5.00 -13.65
CA PRO A 74 12.39 -6.11 -13.92
C PRO A 74 13.85 -5.66 -14.04
N GLU A 75 14.08 -4.45 -14.55
CA GLU A 75 15.42 -3.87 -14.73
C GLU A 75 15.87 -3.06 -13.51
N GLY A 76 14.97 -2.77 -12.56
CA GLY A 76 15.28 -2.00 -11.35
C GLY A 76 15.34 -0.49 -11.58
N ASP A 77 14.82 0.04 -12.69
CA ASP A 77 14.89 1.47 -13.00
C ASP A 77 14.09 2.34 -12.03
N TYR A 78 13.10 1.76 -11.34
CA TYR A 78 12.30 2.47 -10.33
C TYR A 78 12.95 2.49 -8.93
N VAL A 79 13.82 1.53 -8.61
CA VAL A 79 14.45 1.34 -7.29
C VAL A 79 15.89 1.82 -7.26
#